data_AF-A0A1S8ZP38-F1
#
_entry.id   AF-A0A1S8ZP38-F1
#
_cell.length_a   1.000
_cell.length_b   1.000
_cell.length_c   1.000
_cell.angle_alpha   90.00
_cell.angle_beta   90.00
_cell.angle_gamma   90.00
#
_symmetry.space_group_name_H-M   'P 1'
#
loop_
_entity.id
_entity.type
_entity.pdbx_description
1 polymer ?
#
loop_
_entity_poly.entity_id
_entity_poly.type
_entity_poly.pdbx_seq_one_letter_code
_entity_poly.pdbx_strand_id
1 'polypeptide(L)'
;MKKRLLLVLTFILFSKEINAQQNPNIMLSVFYKGESEKINNENSSAIYDAIYGMFENYNAISKEVSLKKFDEKEVFFKSTLSNEKLISCIDSLSKNSRLSLVTQFNKQQLVLESNFPSFFQKNNDLDFVKIKLKSFDAINENKKKIVIDSIHTTSENGGTLLDKDLTYHTIKFQDNINTSSKKATGFATYNVKILTDYAIQKLNKSNLITTFSINKKEIKIVEIYNKIFVFDVLNESNEFNKKAENFNYWALDINNKNERKLGSNMSYLIYKDLYNIFKLNRKITKEELKKLLPVEKLQKMKENGFYNVIEHDFAFDNTIFFYSKIYGISKDIKVKI
;
A
#
# COMPACT_ATOMS: atom_id res chain seq x y z
N MET A 1 8.21 13.01 45.85
CA MET A 1 8.73 12.65 44.51
C MET A 1 7.84 11.75 43.64
N LYS A 2 6.69 11.21 44.11
CA LYS A 2 5.83 10.32 43.30
C LYS A 2 4.72 10.99 42.47
N LYS A 3 4.50 12.31 42.61
CA LYS A 3 3.42 13.03 41.88
C LYS A 3 3.85 13.76 40.59
N ARG A 4 5.17 13.92 40.34
CA ARG A 4 5.69 14.51 39.09
C ARG A 4 5.96 13.49 37.98
N LEU A 5 6.11 12.20 38.33
CA LEU A 5 6.30 11.12 37.34
C LEU A 5 4.99 10.74 36.63
N LEU A 6 3.85 10.90 37.32
CA LEU A 6 2.54 10.59 36.75
C LEU A 6 2.16 11.60 35.66
N LEU A 7 2.50 12.89 35.82
CA LEU A 7 2.16 13.93 34.85
C LEU A 7 2.98 13.84 33.54
N VAL A 8 4.22 13.34 33.62
CA VAL A 8 5.06 13.09 32.44
C VAL A 8 4.60 11.82 31.70
N LEU A 9 4.09 10.82 32.41
CA LEU A 9 3.45 9.65 31.79
C LEU A 9 2.09 9.99 31.16
N THR A 10 1.30 10.89 31.75
CA THR A 10 0.07 11.38 31.12
C THR A 10 0.38 12.24 29.89
N PHE A 11 1.43 13.07 29.91
CA PHE A 11 1.80 13.85 28.71
C PHE A 11 2.42 12.99 27.59
N ILE A 12 3.10 11.88 27.90
CA ILE A 12 3.59 10.93 26.88
C ILE A 12 2.45 10.02 26.37
N LEU A 13 1.41 9.77 27.18
CA LEU A 13 0.20 9.06 26.74
C LEU A 13 -0.78 9.96 25.97
N PHE A 14 -0.74 11.28 26.15
CA PHE A 14 -1.59 12.25 25.43
C PHE A 14 -0.87 13.07 24.35
N SER A 15 0.46 13.03 24.23
CA SER A 15 1.20 13.50 23.03
C SER A 15 1.36 12.41 21.97
N LYS A 16 0.83 11.22 22.24
CA LYS A 16 0.29 10.31 21.23
C LYS A 16 -1.17 10.64 20.89
N GLU A 17 -1.54 11.91 20.85
CA GLU A 17 -2.31 12.43 19.71
C GLU A 17 -1.41 12.38 18.46
N ILE A 18 -0.92 11.18 18.14
CA ILE A 18 -0.83 10.76 16.77
C ILE A 18 -2.26 10.94 16.30
N ASN A 19 -2.46 11.86 15.35
CA ASN A 19 -3.60 11.79 14.47
C ASN A 19 -3.75 10.31 14.11
N ALA A 20 -4.65 9.64 14.83
CA ALA A 20 -5.19 8.39 14.42
C ALA A 20 -5.88 8.81 13.12
N GLN A 21 -5.13 8.70 12.02
CA GLN A 21 -5.65 8.09 10.83
C GLN A 21 -6.58 7.02 11.38
N GLN A 22 -7.89 7.31 11.43
CA GLN A 22 -8.87 6.26 11.45
C GLN A 22 -8.40 5.40 10.30
N ASN A 23 -7.83 4.25 10.63
CA ASN A 23 -6.97 3.52 9.73
C ASN A 23 -7.93 2.56 9.04
N PRO A 24 -8.35 2.79 7.78
CA PRO A 24 -9.15 1.80 7.08
C PRO A 24 -8.46 0.43 7.07
N ASN A 25 -7.14 0.32 7.31
CA ASN A 25 -6.51 -0.98 7.58
C ASN A 25 -7.18 -1.75 8.70
N ILE A 26 -7.65 -1.13 9.79
CA ILE A 26 -8.33 -1.87 10.87
C ILE A 26 -9.70 -2.35 10.39
N MET A 27 -10.51 -1.45 9.82
CA MET A 27 -11.86 -1.80 9.33
C MET A 27 -11.77 -2.86 8.24
N LEU A 28 -10.94 -2.66 7.22
CA LEU A 28 -10.64 -3.60 6.13
C LEU A 28 -10.02 -4.90 6.65
N SER A 29 -9.14 -4.86 7.66
CA SER A 29 -8.56 -6.08 8.25
C SER A 29 -9.58 -6.94 8.98
N VAL A 30 -10.68 -6.39 9.50
CA VAL A 30 -11.77 -7.20 10.08
C VAL A 30 -12.48 -7.99 8.98
N PHE A 31 -12.64 -7.41 7.79
CA PHE A 31 -13.11 -8.15 6.61
C PHE A 31 -12.13 -9.25 6.20
N TYR A 32 -10.83 -8.94 6.15
CA TYR A 32 -9.81 -9.90 5.76
C TYR A 32 -9.52 -10.96 6.83
N LYS A 33 -9.74 -10.68 8.12
CA LYS A 33 -9.71 -11.69 9.19
C LYS A 33 -10.88 -12.66 9.07
N GLY A 34 -12.05 -12.18 8.63
CA GLY A 34 -13.18 -13.03 8.26
C GLY A 34 -12.91 -13.96 7.06
N GLU A 35 -11.86 -13.73 6.28
CA GLU A 35 -11.38 -14.70 5.28
C GLU A 35 -10.58 -15.86 5.92
N SER A 36 -9.95 -15.62 7.07
CA SER A 36 -9.15 -16.63 7.80
C SER A 36 -9.93 -17.41 8.86
N GLU A 37 -10.96 -16.81 9.45
CA GLU A 37 -11.87 -17.45 10.41
C GLU A 37 -13.26 -17.60 9.77
N LYS A 38 -13.86 -18.80 9.82
CA LYS A 38 -15.18 -19.04 9.23
C LYS A 38 -16.21 -18.09 9.88
N ILE A 39 -16.73 -17.13 9.11
CA ILE A 39 -17.75 -16.18 9.58
C ILE A 39 -18.96 -16.96 10.10
N ASN A 40 -19.45 -16.62 11.28
CA ASN A 40 -20.59 -17.25 11.93
C ASN A 40 -21.40 -16.20 12.71
N ASN A 41 -22.48 -16.63 13.37
CA ASN A 41 -23.33 -15.70 14.13
C ASN A 41 -22.59 -15.00 15.28
N GLU A 42 -21.55 -15.62 15.85
CA GLU A 42 -20.80 -15.11 17.00
C GLU A 42 -19.85 -13.96 16.62
N ASN A 43 -19.21 -14.03 15.44
CA ASN A 43 -18.29 -12.99 14.97
C ASN A 43 -18.90 -12.00 13.96
N SER A 44 -20.10 -12.30 13.42
CA SER A 44 -20.74 -11.48 12.38
C SER A 44 -21.05 -10.04 12.82
N SER A 45 -21.37 -9.79 14.10
CA SER A 45 -21.71 -8.43 14.56
C SER A 45 -20.57 -7.45 14.35
N ALA A 46 -19.34 -7.84 14.70
CA ALA A 46 -18.15 -7.00 14.53
C ALA A 46 -17.87 -6.71 13.04
N ILE A 47 -18.17 -7.68 12.15
CA ILE A 47 -18.04 -7.50 10.70
C ILE A 47 -19.08 -6.50 10.19
N TYR A 48 -20.33 -6.59 10.64
CA TYR A 48 -21.35 -5.59 10.29
C TYR A 48 -21.01 -4.19 10.82
N ASP A 49 -20.44 -4.10 12.03
CA ASP A 49 -19.95 -2.82 12.57
C ASP A 49 -18.86 -2.21 11.68
N ALA A 50 -17.89 -3.02 11.23
CA ALA A 50 -16.85 -2.57 10.32
C ALA A 50 -17.41 -2.12 8.95
N ILE A 51 -18.36 -2.88 8.39
CA ILE A 51 -19.06 -2.50 7.14
C ILE A 51 -19.77 -1.17 7.28
N TYR A 52 -20.60 -1.07 8.32
CA TYR A 52 -21.46 0.07 8.50
C TYR A 52 -20.63 1.33 8.74
N GLY A 53 -19.60 1.25 9.60
CA GLY A 53 -18.66 2.36 9.83
C GLY A 53 -17.92 2.78 8.56
N MET A 54 -17.57 1.83 7.67
CA MET A 54 -16.97 2.15 6.36
C MET A 54 -17.95 2.93 5.46
N PHE A 55 -19.23 2.55 5.42
CA PHE A 55 -20.25 3.26 4.63
C PHE A 55 -20.53 4.66 5.19
N GLU A 56 -20.58 4.81 6.51
CA GLU A 56 -20.69 6.12 7.15
C GLU A 56 -19.49 7.00 6.81
N ASN A 57 -18.29 6.42 6.86
CA ASN A 57 -17.07 7.13 6.50
C ASN A 57 -17.10 7.63 5.05
N TYR A 58 -17.57 6.83 4.08
CA TYR A 58 -17.72 7.27 2.67
C TYR A 58 -18.68 8.44 2.48
N ASN A 59 -19.65 8.59 3.38
CA ASN A 59 -20.59 9.71 3.38
C ASN A 59 -20.03 10.96 4.07
N ALA A 60 -18.98 10.83 4.87
CA ALA A 60 -18.31 11.94 5.54
C ALA A 60 -17.19 12.54 4.68
N ILE A 61 -17.11 13.87 4.58
CA ILE A 61 -16.04 14.59 3.86
C ILE A 61 -15.34 15.55 4.84
N SER A 62 -14.01 15.57 4.84
CA SER A 62 -13.27 16.59 5.60
C SER A 62 -13.55 17.97 5.04
N LYS A 63 -13.85 18.93 5.92
CA LYS A 63 -14.10 20.33 5.54
C LYS A 63 -12.82 21.13 5.33
N GLU A 64 -11.71 20.70 5.94
CA GLU A 64 -10.43 21.40 5.88
C GLU A 64 -9.45 20.61 5.03
N VAL A 65 -8.99 21.23 3.94
CA VAL A 65 -8.06 20.62 2.99
C VAL A 65 -7.03 21.65 2.58
N SER A 66 -5.75 21.31 2.75
CA SER A 66 -4.66 22.17 2.29
C SER A 66 -4.52 22.07 0.77
N LEU A 67 -4.26 23.20 0.12
CA LEU A 67 -4.07 23.28 -1.33
C LEU A 67 -2.59 23.54 -1.65
N LYS A 68 -2.11 22.89 -2.69
CA LYS A 68 -0.76 23.13 -3.24
C LYS A 68 -0.85 23.29 -4.74
N LYS A 69 -0.10 24.25 -5.30
CA LYS A 69 0.04 24.35 -6.76
C LYS A 69 0.53 23.02 -7.33
N PHE A 70 -0.12 22.56 -8.38
CA PHE A 70 0.27 21.35 -9.08
C PHE A 70 1.54 21.63 -9.90
N ASP A 71 2.59 20.88 -9.61
CA ASP A 71 3.82 20.80 -10.41
C ASP A 71 3.96 19.36 -10.90
N GLU A 72 3.84 19.18 -12.21
CA GLU A 72 3.93 17.88 -12.87
C GLU A 72 5.26 17.18 -12.59
N LYS A 73 6.37 17.92 -12.51
CA LYS A 73 7.71 17.36 -12.28
C LYS A 73 7.90 16.90 -10.84
N GLU A 74 7.22 17.55 -9.90
CA GLU A 74 7.21 17.14 -8.49
C GLU A 74 6.38 15.87 -8.30
N VAL A 75 5.19 15.83 -8.90
CA VAL A 75 4.20 14.76 -8.71
C VAL A 75 4.57 13.49 -9.49
N PHE A 76 5.00 13.63 -10.74
CA PHE A 76 5.39 12.52 -11.62
C PHE A 76 6.91 12.44 -11.74
N PHE A 77 7.59 12.45 -10.60
CA PHE A 77 9.04 12.33 -10.54
C PHE A 77 9.50 10.95 -11.05
N LYS A 78 10.27 10.93 -12.15
CA LYS A 78 10.81 9.71 -12.77
C LYS A 78 12.31 9.82 -13.01
N SER A 79 12.96 8.68 -13.24
CA SER A 79 14.39 8.70 -13.58
C SER A 79 14.66 9.45 -14.88
N THR A 80 15.72 10.23 -14.90
CA THR A 80 16.31 10.77 -16.14
C THR A 80 17.54 9.98 -16.60
N LEU A 81 17.92 8.92 -15.87
CA LEU A 81 19.07 8.09 -16.23
C LEU A 81 18.74 7.10 -17.36
N SER A 82 19.77 6.72 -18.11
CA SER A 82 19.66 5.64 -19.09
C SER A 82 19.41 4.29 -18.41
N ASN A 83 18.77 3.37 -19.14
CA ASN A 83 18.51 2.02 -18.66
C ASN A 83 19.78 1.30 -18.19
N GLU A 84 20.91 1.49 -18.88
CA GLU A 84 22.21 0.92 -18.50
C GLU A 84 22.66 1.40 -17.12
N LYS A 85 22.56 2.71 -16.85
CA LYS A 85 22.90 3.28 -15.54
C LYS A 85 21.92 2.82 -14.46
N LEU A 86 20.64 2.65 -14.78
CA LEU A 86 19.66 2.10 -13.84
C LEU A 86 19.98 0.65 -13.47
N ILE A 87 20.37 -0.16 -14.45
CA ILE A 87 20.81 -1.54 -14.21
C ILE A 87 22.08 -1.57 -13.36
N SER A 88 23.06 -0.70 -13.63
CA SER A 88 24.29 -0.64 -12.82
C SER A 88 24.01 -0.25 -11.36
N CYS A 89 22.96 0.55 -11.11
CA CYS A 89 22.51 0.85 -9.74
C CYS A 89 21.95 -0.39 -9.03
N ILE A 90 21.20 -1.24 -9.73
CA ILE A 90 20.75 -2.53 -9.18
C ILE A 90 21.93 -3.47 -8.93
N ASP A 91 22.93 -3.48 -9.83
CA ASP A 91 24.14 -4.28 -9.63
C ASP A 91 24.96 -3.82 -8.44
N SER A 92 25.07 -2.51 -8.24
CA SER A 92 25.66 -1.92 -7.04
C SER A 92 24.90 -2.32 -5.78
N LEU A 93 23.56 -2.29 -5.82
CA LEU A 93 22.73 -2.79 -4.73
C LEU A 93 23.06 -4.26 -4.42
N SER A 94 23.06 -5.13 -5.43
CA SER A 94 23.38 -6.55 -5.26
C SER A 94 24.76 -6.79 -4.67
N LYS A 95 25.77 -6.00 -5.07
CA LYS A 95 27.16 -6.12 -4.59
C LYS A 95 27.31 -5.68 -3.14
N ASN A 96 26.57 -4.64 -2.74
CA ASN A 96 26.69 -4.03 -1.43
C ASN A 96 25.66 -4.55 -0.42
N SER A 97 24.73 -5.40 -0.86
CA SER A 97 23.71 -5.99 -0.02
C SER A 97 24.29 -6.98 1.00
N ARG A 98 23.76 -6.93 2.22
CA ARG A 98 23.99 -7.89 3.29
C ARG A 98 22.64 -8.40 3.80
N LEU A 99 22.58 -9.71 4.06
CA LEU A 99 21.47 -10.31 4.78
C LEU A 99 21.90 -10.62 6.21
N SER A 100 21.02 -10.35 7.15
CA SER A 100 21.22 -10.70 8.56
C SER A 100 19.92 -11.15 9.21
N LEU A 101 20.03 -11.88 10.31
CA LEU A 101 18.89 -12.17 11.18
C LEU A 101 18.91 -11.20 12.37
N VAL A 102 17.82 -10.48 12.59
CA VAL A 102 17.67 -9.54 13.70
C VAL A 102 16.43 -9.88 14.50
N THR A 103 16.51 -9.82 15.82
CA THR A 103 15.34 -9.99 16.69
C THR A 103 14.79 -8.61 17.05
N GLN A 104 13.53 -8.35 16.68
CA GLN A 104 12.84 -7.11 16.98
C GLN A 104 11.41 -7.44 17.44
N PHE A 105 10.96 -6.82 18.54
CA PHE A 105 9.62 -7.05 19.13
C PHE A 105 9.27 -8.53 19.34
N ASN A 106 10.21 -9.32 19.87
CA ASN A 106 10.06 -10.77 20.12
C ASN A 106 9.80 -11.63 18.87
N LYS A 107 9.98 -11.08 17.66
CA LYS A 107 10.01 -11.85 16.41
C LYS A 107 11.39 -11.75 15.78
N GLN A 108 11.81 -12.81 15.10
CA GLN A 108 13.03 -12.76 14.30
C GLN A 108 12.71 -12.36 12.87
N GLN A 109 13.58 -11.52 12.29
CA GLN A 109 13.42 -10.92 10.98
C GLN A 109 14.66 -11.21 10.13
N LEU A 110 14.44 -11.53 8.86
CA LEU A 110 15.42 -11.44 7.80
C LEU A 110 15.55 -9.97 7.40
N VAL A 111 16.75 -9.40 7.52
CA VAL A 111 17.03 -8.01 7.20
C VAL A 111 17.99 -7.93 6.02
N LEU A 112 17.52 -7.41 4.89
CA LEU A 112 18.33 -6.97 3.77
C LEU A 112 18.76 -5.52 4.01
N GLU A 113 20.05 -5.26 4.08
CA GLU A 113 20.62 -3.93 4.15
C GLU A 113 21.51 -3.70 2.93
N SER A 114 21.41 -2.56 2.26
CA SER A 114 22.26 -2.24 1.11
C SER A 114 22.45 -0.74 0.94
N ASN A 115 23.53 -0.35 0.26
CA ASN A 115 23.77 1.04 -0.13
C ASN A 115 23.23 1.29 -1.55
N PHE A 116 22.33 2.26 -1.67
CA PHE A 116 21.70 2.64 -2.94
C PHE A 116 21.97 4.11 -3.30
N PRO A 117 22.18 4.46 -4.58
CA PRO A 117 22.49 5.83 -4.96
C PRO A 117 21.38 6.84 -4.58
N SER A 118 21.78 8.04 -4.18
CA SER A 118 20.92 9.08 -3.59
C SER A 118 20.16 9.95 -4.57
N PHE A 119 20.57 10.03 -5.84
CA PHE A 119 19.91 10.89 -6.82
C PHE A 119 18.45 10.48 -7.11
N PHE A 120 18.03 9.34 -6.57
CA PHE A 120 16.65 8.86 -6.57
C PHE A 120 15.79 9.41 -5.40
N GLN A 121 16.39 10.07 -4.40
CA GLN A 121 15.73 10.41 -3.12
C GLN A 121 15.34 11.89 -2.98
N LYS A 122 15.26 12.68 -4.06
CA LYS A 122 14.90 14.11 -3.95
C LYS A 122 13.56 14.34 -3.22
N ASN A 123 12.70 13.33 -3.13
CA ASN A 123 11.43 13.36 -2.41
C ASN A 123 11.32 12.39 -1.21
N ASN A 124 12.42 11.76 -0.73
CA ASN A 124 12.41 10.74 0.34
C ASN A 124 11.46 9.54 0.16
N ASP A 125 10.71 9.46 -0.93
CA ASP A 125 9.75 8.41 -1.18
C ASP A 125 10.42 7.15 -1.76
N LEU A 126 10.38 6.08 -0.98
CA LEU A 126 10.77 4.72 -1.36
C LEU A 126 9.92 4.14 -2.51
N ASP A 127 8.94 4.89 -3.00
CA ASP A 127 8.13 4.55 -4.16
C ASP A 127 8.94 4.43 -5.46
N PHE A 128 10.11 5.06 -5.52
CA PHE A 128 10.96 5.04 -6.72
C PHE A 128 11.60 3.66 -6.98
N VAL A 129 11.93 2.92 -5.91
CA VAL A 129 12.55 1.59 -6.00
C VAL A 129 11.70 0.60 -5.22
N LYS A 130 11.08 -0.35 -5.92
CA LYS A 130 10.36 -1.46 -5.30
C LYS A 130 11.28 -2.67 -5.17
N ILE A 131 11.47 -3.15 -3.95
CA ILE A 131 12.20 -4.39 -3.66
C ILE A 131 11.22 -5.36 -3.01
N LYS A 132 11.06 -6.54 -3.61
CA LYS A 132 10.19 -7.60 -3.08
C LYS A 132 10.96 -8.89 -2.97
N LEU A 133 10.84 -9.59 -1.84
CA LEU A 133 11.36 -10.94 -1.69
C LEU A 133 10.62 -11.89 -2.63
N LYS A 134 11.35 -12.53 -3.54
CA LYS A 134 10.81 -13.49 -4.53
C LYS A 134 10.90 -14.93 -4.00
N SER A 135 12.01 -15.27 -3.36
CA SER A 135 12.22 -16.59 -2.77
C SER A 135 13.27 -16.53 -1.67
N PHE A 136 13.12 -17.38 -0.66
CA PHE A 136 14.09 -17.56 0.40
C PHE A 136 14.38 -19.04 0.60
N ASP A 137 15.65 -19.41 0.53
CA ASP A 137 16.13 -20.76 0.77
C ASP A 137 17.33 -20.71 1.71
N ALA A 138 17.06 -20.98 2.99
CA ALA A 138 18.07 -21.02 4.01
C ALA A 138 17.76 -22.08 5.06
N ILE A 139 18.82 -22.60 5.66
CA ILE A 139 18.78 -23.53 6.78
C ILE A 139 19.40 -22.88 8.02
N ASN A 140 18.90 -23.26 9.20
CA ASN A 140 19.45 -22.82 10.47
C ASN A 140 20.64 -23.70 10.92
N GLU A 141 21.21 -23.39 12.08
CA GLU A 141 22.29 -24.16 12.71
C GLU A 141 21.97 -25.66 12.93
N ASN A 142 20.68 -26.01 12.97
CA ASN A 142 20.18 -27.37 13.14
C ASN A 142 19.79 -28.04 11.81
N LYS A 143 20.21 -27.47 10.67
CA LYS A 143 19.86 -27.91 9.30
C LYS A 143 18.35 -27.93 9.00
N LYS A 144 17.55 -27.18 9.78
CA LYS A 144 16.11 -27.02 9.52
C LYS A 144 15.88 -25.82 8.61
N LYS A 145 14.96 -25.98 7.65
CA LYS A 145 14.57 -24.91 6.73
C LYS A 145 13.94 -23.74 7.50
N ILE A 146 14.36 -22.52 7.17
CA ILE A 146 13.74 -21.28 7.68
C ILE A 146 12.68 -20.84 6.67
N VAL A 147 11.50 -20.44 7.17
CA VAL A 147 10.39 -20.01 6.33
C VAL A 147 10.00 -18.58 6.69
N ILE A 148 9.63 -17.80 5.67
CA ILE A 148 9.07 -16.46 5.84
C ILE A 148 7.63 -16.60 6.35
N ASP A 149 7.34 -16.01 7.50
CA ASP A 149 6.03 -16.06 8.15
C ASP A 149 5.12 -14.92 7.67
N SER A 150 5.67 -13.71 7.52
CA SER A 150 4.96 -12.53 7.03
C SER A 150 5.92 -11.51 6.43
N ILE A 151 5.53 -10.91 5.30
CA ILE A 151 6.28 -9.85 4.63
C ILE A 151 5.86 -8.52 5.27
N HIS A 152 6.77 -7.89 6.02
CA HIS A 152 6.59 -6.54 6.54
C HIS A 152 7.75 -5.67 6.07
N THR A 153 7.67 -5.18 4.84
CA THR A 153 8.65 -4.24 4.31
C THR A 153 8.55 -2.90 5.05
N THR A 154 9.31 -2.75 6.13
CA THR A 154 9.74 -1.46 6.66
C THR A 154 11.06 -1.10 6.02
N SER A 155 11.05 -0.02 5.25
CA SER A 155 12.25 0.55 4.66
C SER A 155 12.72 1.76 5.44
N GLU A 156 13.87 1.60 6.10
CA GLU A 156 14.57 2.67 6.79
C GLU A 156 15.64 3.23 5.84
N ASN A 157 15.61 4.55 5.62
CA ASN A 157 16.68 5.28 4.96
C ASN A 157 17.62 5.83 6.03
N GLY A 158 18.90 5.45 6.00
CA GLY A 158 19.88 5.92 6.99
C GLY A 158 21.29 6.01 6.42
N GLY A 159 22.08 6.98 6.88
CA GLY A 159 23.48 7.11 6.50
C GLY A 159 23.73 7.68 5.09
N THR A 160 24.95 8.17 4.89
CA THR A 160 25.43 8.77 3.65
C THR A 160 26.82 8.24 3.39
N LEU A 161 27.00 7.46 2.32
CA LEU A 161 28.33 7.06 1.84
C LEU A 161 28.66 7.92 0.62
N LEU A 162 29.86 8.50 0.58
CA LEU A 162 30.38 9.24 -0.57
C LEU A 162 31.39 8.35 -1.30
N ASP A 163 31.14 8.05 -2.57
CA ASP A 163 32.15 7.43 -3.45
C ASP A 163 32.25 8.24 -4.74
N LYS A 164 33.43 8.85 -4.92
CA LYS A 164 34.02 9.67 -6.01
C LYS A 164 33.11 10.61 -6.84
N ASP A 165 31.85 10.30 -7.08
CA ASP A 165 30.85 11.11 -7.79
C ASP A 165 29.39 10.89 -7.30
N LEU A 166 29.16 9.99 -6.33
CA LEU A 166 27.81 9.58 -5.90
C LEU A 166 27.68 9.57 -4.37
N THR A 167 26.58 10.18 -3.91
CA THR A 167 26.08 9.98 -2.55
C THR A 167 25.19 8.72 -2.55
N TYR A 168 25.33 7.85 -1.54
CA TYR A 168 24.50 6.67 -1.33
C TYR A 168 23.75 6.76 -0.01
N HIS A 169 22.56 6.15 0.06
CA HIS A 169 21.80 5.95 1.27
C HIS A 169 21.65 4.46 1.57
N THR A 170 21.67 4.11 2.85
CA THR A 170 21.37 2.74 3.27
C THR A 170 19.88 2.53 3.16
N ILE A 171 19.47 1.50 2.44
CA ILE A 171 18.11 0.97 2.41
C ILE A 171 18.09 -0.32 3.23
N LYS A 172 17.03 -0.49 4.01
CA LYS A 172 16.78 -1.68 4.81
C LYS A 172 15.45 -2.31 4.38
N PHE A 173 15.35 -3.64 4.31
CA PHE A 173 14.09 -4.35 4.10
C PHE A 173 14.03 -5.49 5.10
N GLN A 174 12.88 -5.67 5.73
CA GLN A 174 12.69 -6.65 6.81
C GLN A 174 11.57 -7.61 6.45
N ASP A 175 11.76 -8.91 6.69
CA ASP A 175 10.75 -9.94 6.51
C ASP A 175 10.73 -10.83 7.76
N ASN A 176 9.56 -11.12 8.34
CA ASN A 176 9.50 -11.98 9.52
C ASN A 176 9.77 -13.43 9.15
N ILE A 177 10.50 -14.15 9.99
CA ILE A 177 10.71 -15.59 9.87
C ILE A 177 10.03 -16.36 10.99
N ASN A 178 9.61 -17.58 10.68
CA ASN A 178 8.82 -18.42 11.56
C ASN A 178 9.60 -19.03 12.74
N THR A 179 10.93 -19.00 12.68
CA THR A 179 11.79 -19.72 13.61
C THR A 179 12.93 -18.84 14.07
N SER A 180 13.09 -18.68 15.39
CA SER A 180 14.28 -18.05 15.97
C SER A 180 15.51 -18.94 15.74
N SER A 181 16.57 -18.37 15.19
CA SER A 181 17.81 -19.03 14.80
C SER A 181 19.00 -18.11 15.05
N LYS A 182 20.11 -18.65 15.56
CA LYS A 182 21.32 -17.83 15.76
C LYS A 182 22.13 -17.67 14.47
N LYS A 183 22.02 -18.63 13.54
CA LYS A 183 22.77 -18.66 12.28
C LYS A 183 21.91 -19.21 11.17
N ALA A 184 21.92 -18.53 10.03
CA ALA A 184 21.38 -19.05 8.79
C ALA A 184 22.50 -19.27 7.78
N THR A 185 22.29 -20.20 6.84
CA THR A 185 23.11 -20.33 5.64
C THR A 185 22.19 -20.56 4.47
N GLY A 186 22.34 -19.76 3.42
CA GLY A 186 21.51 -19.86 2.24
C GLY A 186 21.48 -18.59 1.43
N PHE A 187 20.38 -18.37 0.72
CA PHE A 187 20.19 -17.22 -0.14
C PHE A 187 18.76 -16.70 -0.12
N ALA A 188 18.60 -15.39 -0.28
CA ALA A 188 17.35 -14.77 -0.64
C ALA A 188 17.46 -14.16 -2.04
N THR A 189 16.41 -14.34 -2.84
CA THR A 189 16.29 -13.68 -4.15
C THR A 189 15.26 -12.58 -4.03
N TYR A 190 15.67 -11.35 -4.35
CA TYR A 190 14.80 -10.19 -4.37
C TYR A 190 14.59 -9.71 -5.81
N ASN A 191 13.36 -9.35 -6.15
CA ASN A 191 13.07 -8.64 -7.37
C ASN A 191 13.15 -7.13 -7.11
N VAL A 192 14.08 -6.45 -7.79
CA VAL A 192 14.26 -4.99 -7.72
C VAL A 192 13.64 -4.38 -8.96
N LYS A 193 12.79 -3.37 -8.75
CA LYS A 193 12.08 -2.63 -9.78
C LYS A 193 12.33 -1.14 -9.64
N ILE A 194 12.69 -0.46 -10.72
CA ILE A 194 12.91 0.99 -10.73
C ILE A 194 11.82 1.69 -11.54
N LEU A 195 11.26 2.75 -10.95
CA LEU A 195 10.30 3.63 -11.59
C LEU A 195 10.97 4.40 -12.73
N THR A 196 10.47 4.21 -13.95
CA THR A 196 10.99 4.86 -15.15
C THR A 196 9.99 5.82 -15.77
N ASP A 197 8.69 5.62 -15.55
CA ASP A 197 7.66 6.50 -16.11
C ASP A 197 6.32 6.39 -15.40
N TYR A 198 5.34 7.16 -15.86
CA TYR A 198 3.95 7.11 -15.45
C TYR A 198 3.06 7.02 -16.69
N ALA A 199 2.11 6.09 -16.71
CA ALA A 199 0.99 6.19 -17.63
C ALA A 199 -0.09 7.03 -16.96
N ILE A 200 -0.60 8.05 -17.65
CA ILE A 200 -1.51 9.05 -17.09
C ILE A 200 -2.71 9.22 -18.02
N GLN A 201 -3.90 9.21 -17.45
CA GLN A 201 -5.16 9.52 -18.12
C GLN A 201 -5.83 10.69 -17.40
N LYS A 202 -6.13 11.75 -18.13
CA LYS A 202 -6.95 12.86 -17.64
C LYS A 202 -8.43 12.51 -17.78
N LEU A 203 -9.16 12.60 -16.68
CA LEU A 203 -10.59 12.30 -16.58
C LEU A 203 -11.34 13.57 -16.16
N ASN A 204 -12.42 13.86 -16.87
CA ASN A 204 -13.32 14.97 -16.57
C ASN A 204 -14.73 14.41 -16.32
N LYS A 205 -15.63 15.22 -15.73
CA LYS A 205 -17.03 14.84 -15.46
C LYS A 205 -17.75 14.23 -16.67
N SER A 206 -17.42 14.68 -17.89
CA SER A 206 -18.00 14.16 -19.14
C SER A 206 -17.60 12.72 -19.48
N ASN A 207 -16.48 12.22 -18.95
CA ASN A 207 -15.89 10.93 -19.34
C ASN A 207 -15.92 9.91 -18.19
N LEU A 208 -16.69 10.16 -17.13
CA LEU A 208 -16.75 9.29 -15.94
C LEU A 208 -17.48 7.96 -16.18
N ILE A 209 -18.19 7.81 -17.30
CA ILE A 209 -18.88 6.58 -17.71
C ILE A 209 -18.12 5.97 -18.88
N THR A 210 -16.81 5.82 -18.76
CA THR A 210 -15.98 5.28 -19.84
C THR A 210 -15.08 4.16 -19.35
N THR A 211 -14.80 3.26 -20.27
CA THR A 211 -13.67 2.35 -20.20
C THR A 211 -12.48 3.01 -20.90
N PHE A 212 -11.30 2.96 -20.31
CA PHE A 212 -10.08 3.49 -20.90
C PHE A 212 -8.90 2.56 -20.64
N SER A 213 -7.85 2.68 -21.45
CA SER A 213 -6.63 1.88 -21.28
C SER A 213 -5.53 2.67 -20.61
N ILE A 214 -4.87 2.07 -19.62
CA ILE A 214 -3.67 2.63 -18.97
C ILE A 214 -2.66 1.52 -18.73
N ASN A 215 -1.41 1.71 -19.15
CA ASN A 215 -0.35 0.70 -18.99
C ASN A 215 -0.76 -0.73 -19.42
N LYS A 216 -1.38 -0.86 -20.61
CA LYS A 216 -1.90 -2.13 -21.16
C LYS A 216 -2.99 -2.80 -20.34
N LYS A 217 -3.61 -2.09 -19.40
CA LYS A 217 -4.75 -2.54 -18.59
C LYS A 217 -5.98 -1.74 -18.97
N GLU A 218 -7.10 -2.43 -19.08
CA GLU A 218 -8.39 -1.83 -19.39
C GLU A 218 -9.12 -1.53 -18.08
N ILE A 219 -9.41 -0.25 -17.86
CA ILE A 219 -10.00 0.30 -16.64
C ILE A 219 -11.42 0.71 -16.92
N LYS A 220 -12.37 0.17 -16.16
CA LYS A 220 -13.76 0.59 -16.18
C LYS A 220 -14.08 1.37 -14.92
N ILE A 221 -14.43 2.64 -15.07
CA ILE A 221 -14.92 3.44 -13.95
C ILE A 221 -16.29 2.89 -13.52
N VAL A 222 -16.42 2.55 -12.25
CA VAL A 222 -17.69 2.09 -11.66
C VAL A 222 -18.47 3.28 -11.14
N GLU A 223 -17.78 4.15 -10.39
CA GLU A 223 -18.35 5.37 -9.82
C GLU A 223 -17.27 6.25 -9.20
N ILE A 224 -17.56 7.55 -9.13
CA ILE A 224 -16.87 8.48 -8.25
C ILE A 224 -17.93 9.10 -7.35
N TYR A 225 -17.78 8.93 -6.04
CA TYR A 225 -18.76 9.39 -5.05
C TYR A 225 -18.04 10.00 -3.86
N ASN A 226 -18.33 11.27 -3.55
CA ASN A 226 -17.65 12.01 -2.50
C ASN A 226 -16.12 11.84 -2.63
N LYS A 227 -15.51 11.20 -1.64
CA LYS A 227 -14.08 10.99 -1.50
C LYS A 227 -13.57 9.65 -2.04
N ILE A 228 -14.43 8.83 -2.64
CA ILE A 228 -14.04 7.53 -3.20
C ILE A 228 -14.13 7.51 -4.73
N PHE A 229 -13.13 6.91 -5.34
CA PHE A 229 -13.06 6.57 -6.76
C PHE A 229 -13.06 5.05 -6.87
N VAL A 230 -14.09 4.47 -7.48
CA VAL A 230 -14.26 3.02 -7.61
C VAL A 230 -14.17 2.59 -9.07
N PHE A 231 -13.34 1.59 -9.33
CA PHE A 231 -13.08 1.10 -10.68
C PHE A 231 -12.82 -0.41 -10.71
N ASP A 232 -13.00 -0.99 -11.88
CA ASP A 232 -12.63 -2.37 -12.18
C ASP A 232 -11.50 -2.41 -13.21
N VAL A 233 -10.67 -3.46 -13.14
CA VAL A 233 -9.61 -3.75 -14.10
C VAL A 233 -10.04 -4.99 -14.86
N LEU A 234 -10.53 -4.83 -16.08
CA LEU A 234 -11.27 -5.88 -16.80
C LEU A 234 -10.40 -7.09 -17.17
N ASN A 235 -9.10 -6.86 -17.39
CA ASN A 235 -8.14 -7.88 -17.84
C ASN A 235 -7.18 -8.30 -16.72
N GLU A 236 -7.69 -8.43 -15.49
CA GLU A 236 -6.94 -8.86 -14.31
C GLU A 236 -7.65 -9.99 -13.55
N SER A 237 -6.88 -10.83 -12.85
CA SER A 237 -7.42 -11.91 -12.03
C SER A 237 -8.41 -11.38 -10.99
N ASN A 238 -9.46 -12.14 -10.68
CA ASN A 238 -10.36 -11.85 -9.57
C ASN A 238 -9.84 -12.38 -8.21
N GLU A 239 -8.71 -13.10 -8.20
CA GLU A 239 -8.09 -13.55 -6.96
C GLU A 239 -7.56 -12.36 -6.15
N PHE A 240 -7.99 -12.28 -4.89
CA PHE A 240 -7.66 -11.18 -3.98
C PHE A 240 -6.15 -10.91 -3.90
N ASN A 241 -5.36 -11.95 -3.57
CA ASN A 241 -3.90 -11.80 -3.40
C ASN A 241 -3.24 -11.26 -4.66
N LYS A 242 -3.64 -11.75 -5.84
CA LYS A 242 -3.11 -11.28 -7.12
C LYS A 242 -3.50 -9.83 -7.39
N LYS A 243 -4.75 -9.42 -7.13
CA LYS A 243 -5.16 -8.00 -7.28
C LYS A 243 -4.43 -7.09 -6.29
N ALA A 244 -4.33 -7.49 -5.01
CA ALA A 244 -3.70 -6.70 -3.96
C ALA A 244 -2.20 -6.48 -4.24
N GLU A 245 -1.49 -7.51 -4.68
CA GLU A 245 -0.06 -7.43 -5.02
C GLU A 245 0.24 -6.53 -6.23
N ASN A 246 -0.73 -6.40 -7.14
CA ASN A 246 -0.62 -5.67 -8.40
C ASN A 246 -1.25 -4.27 -8.36
N PHE A 247 -1.83 -3.86 -7.23
CA PHE A 247 -2.44 -2.54 -7.11
C PHE A 247 -1.38 -1.44 -7.34
N ASN A 248 -1.57 -0.66 -8.40
CA ASN A 248 -0.57 0.30 -8.87
C ASN A 248 -1.25 1.49 -9.57
N TYR A 249 -2.38 1.93 -9.03
CA TYR A 249 -3.18 3.01 -9.56
C TYR A 249 -3.37 4.11 -8.53
N TRP A 250 -3.42 5.35 -8.98
CA TRP A 250 -3.63 6.52 -8.14
C TRP A 250 -4.49 7.53 -8.88
N ALA A 251 -5.13 8.41 -8.12
CA ALA A 251 -5.98 9.47 -8.65
C ALA A 251 -5.63 10.79 -7.96
N LEU A 252 -5.42 11.85 -8.73
CA LEU A 252 -5.20 13.20 -8.23
C LEU A 252 -6.32 14.12 -8.69
N ASP A 253 -6.98 14.78 -7.75
CA ASP A 253 -7.98 15.81 -8.02
C ASP A 253 -7.29 17.17 -8.17
N ILE A 254 -7.42 17.78 -9.35
CA ILE A 254 -6.84 19.08 -9.69
C ILE A 254 -7.95 20.06 -10.01
N ASN A 255 -7.98 21.16 -9.27
CA ASN A 255 -8.99 22.21 -9.44
C ASN A 255 -8.70 23.09 -10.67
N ASN A 256 -9.64 23.99 -10.98
CA ASN A 256 -9.53 24.93 -12.10
C ASN A 256 -8.39 25.96 -11.96
N LYS A 257 -7.81 26.14 -10.76
CA LYS A 257 -6.64 26.99 -10.50
C LYS A 257 -5.32 26.25 -10.63
N ASN A 258 -5.34 25.00 -11.11
CA ASN A 258 -4.17 24.12 -11.19
C ASN A 258 -3.54 23.85 -9.80
N GLU A 259 -4.39 23.60 -8.80
CA GLU A 259 -3.99 23.24 -7.45
C GLU A 259 -4.50 21.83 -7.13
N ARG A 260 -3.67 21.06 -6.42
CA ARG A 260 -4.03 19.76 -5.86
C ARG A 260 -4.37 19.92 -4.38
N LYS A 261 -5.39 19.18 -3.96
CA LYS A 261 -5.71 18.98 -2.54
C LYS A 261 -4.65 18.05 -1.90
N LEU A 262 -4.14 18.42 -0.74
CA LEU A 262 -3.21 17.62 0.07
C LEU A 262 -4.00 16.90 1.16
N GLY A 263 -3.75 15.60 1.32
CA GLY A 263 -4.40 14.77 2.32
C GLY A 263 -3.92 13.33 2.24
N SER A 264 -4.45 12.50 3.12
CA SER A 264 -4.25 11.05 3.09
C SER A 264 -4.93 10.48 1.86
N ASN A 265 -4.22 9.58 1.17
CA ASN A 265 -4.78 8.79 0.10
C ASN A 265 -4.65 7.32 0.51
N MET A 266 -5.73 6.56 0.41
CA MET A 266 -5.70 5.11 0.60
C MET A 266 -6.16 4.39 -0.66
N SER A 267 -5.65 3.18 -0.84
CA SER A 267 -6.04 2.28 -1.90
C SER A 267 -6.30 0.90 -1.34
N TYR A 268 -7.43 0.30 -1.72
CA TYR A 268 -7.83 -1.03 -1.25
C TYR A 268 -8.82 -1.68 -2.21
N LEU A 269 -9.13 -2.95 -1.92
CA LEU A 269 -10.14 -3.73 -2.62
C LEU A 269 -11.43 -3.78 -1.79
N ILE A 270 -12.58 -3.78 -2.47
CA ILE A 270 -13.90 -3.96 -1.85
C ILE A 270 -14.69 -5.03 -2.61
N TYR A 271 -15.41 -5.90 -1.91
CA TYR A 271 -16.29 -6.87 -2.56
C TYR A 271 -17.35 -6.17 -3.40
N LYS A 272 -17.60 -6.69 -4.62
CA LYS A 272 -18.55 -6.07 -5.56
C LYS A 272 -19.95 -5.98 -4.96
N ASP A 273 -20.44 -7.06 -4.35
CA ASP A 273 -21.77 -7.11 -3.73
C ASP A 273 -21.93 -6.07 -2.61
N LEU A 274 -20.91 -5.96 -1.76
CA LEU A 274 -20.90 -5.01 -0.66
C LEU A 274 -20.98 -3.57 -1.18
N TYR A 275 -20.15 -3.24 -2.17
CA TYR A 275 -20.19 -1.91 -2.76
C TYR A 275 -21.51 -1.62 -3.47
N ASN A 276 -22.07 -2.61 -4.17
CA ASN A 276 -23.37 -2.45 -4.85
C ASN A 276 -24.50 -2.17 -3.85
N ILE A 277 -24.49 -2.82 -2.67
CA ILE A 277 -25.45 -2.52 -1.58
C ILE A 277 -25.32 -1.06 -1.14
N PHE A 278 -24.10 -0.58 -0.88
CA PHE A 278 -23.86 0.81 -0.51
C PHE A 278 -24.30 1.78 -1.59
N LYS A 279 -23.91 1.52 -2.85
CA LYS A 279 -24.24 2.36 -4.00
C LYS A 279 -25.75 2.56 -4.14
N LEU A 280 -26.53 1.49 -3.97
CA LEU A 280 -27.99 1.52 -4.04
C LEU A 280 -28.64 2.09 -2.77
N ASN A 281 -27.97 2.01 -1.62
CA ASN A 281 -28.53 2.37 -0.31
C ASN A 281 -27.56 3.27 0.48
N ARG A 282 -27.28 4.49 0.00
CA ARG A 282 -26.30 5.41 0.60
C ARG A 282 -26.58 5.78 2.06
N LYS A 283 -27.84 5.72 2.49
CA LYS A 283 -28.31 6.04 3.85
C LYS A 283 -28.88 4.82 4.56
N ILE A 284 -28.40 3.63 4.22
CA ILE A 284 -28.81 2.38 4.86
C ILE A 284 -28.53 2.44 6.36
N THR A 285 -29.45 1.92 7.18
CA THR A 285 -29.20 1.69 8.61
C THR A 285 -28.46 0.37 8.84
N LYS A 286 -27.86 0.18 10.01
CA LYS A 286 -27.17 -1.07 10.35
C LYS A 286 -28.13 -2.27 10.35
N GLU A 287 -29.38 -2.07 10.76
CA GLU A 287 -30.44 -3.07 10.78
C GLU A 287 -30.86 -3.48 9.36
N GLU A 288 -30.98 -2.52 8.44
CA GLU A 288 -31.27 -2.78 7.03
C GLU A 288 -30.10 -3.47 6.33
N LEU A 289 -28.86 -3.09 6.65
CA LEU A 289 -27.66 -3.73 6.14
C LEU A 289 -27.64 -5.23 6.47
N LYS A 290 -27.93 -5.60 7.73
CA LYS A 290 -28.02 -7.00 8.16
C LYS A 290 -29.10 -7.79 7.41
N LYS A 291 -30.19 -7.14 7.01
CA LYS A 291 -31.25 -7.77 6.22
C LYS A 291 -30.84 -8.00 4.76
N LEU A 292 -30.16 -7.03 4.14
CA LEU A 292 -29.72 -7.13 2.75
C LEU A 292 -28.53 -8.08 2.58
N LEU A 293 -27.69 -8.17 3.60
CA LEU A 293 -26.48 -8.98 3.63
C LEU A 293 -26.53 -9.96 4.81
N PRO A 294 -27.40 -10.99 4.80
CA PRO A 294 -27.39 -12.02 5.84
C PRO A 294 -26.06 -12.80 5.84
N VAL A 295 -25.79 -13.55 6.92
CA VAL A 295 -24.50 -14.21 7.14
C VAL A 295 -24.11 -15.13 5.99
N GLU A 296 -25.07 -15.83 5.38
CA GLU A 296 -24.83 -16.71 4.23
C GLU A 296 -24.34 -15.93 2.99
N LYS A 297 -24.87 -14.71 2.76
CA LYS A 297 -24.37 -13.85 1.69
C LYS A 297 -23.02 -13.25 2.06
N LEU A 298 -22.84 -12.84 3.31
CA LEU A 298 -21.58 -12.31 3.83
C LEU A 298 -20.43 -13.31 3.61
N GLN A 299 -20.67 -14.61 3.82
CA GLN A 299 -19.70 -15.69 3.56
C GLN A 299 -19.33 -15.87 2.08
N LYS A 300 -20.24 -15.51 1.16
CA LYS A 300 -20.10 -15.75 -0.28
C LYS A 300 -19.66 -14.54 -1.09
N MET A 301 -19.54 -13.35 -0.49
CA MET A 301 -19.21 -12.11 -1.23
C MET A 301 -17.93 -12.19 -2.06
N LYS A 302 -16.98 -13.03 -1.65
CA LYS A 302 -15.72 -13.25 -2.39
C LYS A 302 -15.90 -13.92 -3.75
N GLU A 303 -16.97 -14.68 -3.93
CA GLU A 303 -17.25 -15.41 -5.17
C GLU A 303 -17.49 -14.44 -6.34
N ASN A 304 -18.05 -13.26 -6.06
CA ASN A 304 -18.34 -12.23 -7.06
C ASN A 304 -17.17 -11.26 -7.30
N GLY A 305 -16.05 -11.46 -6.61
CA GLY A 305 -14.81 -10.70 -6.78
C GLY A 305 -14.86 -9.28 -6.20
N PHE A 306 -13.91 -8.46 -6.66
CA PHE A 306 -13.57 -7.18 -6.02
C PHE A 306 -13.49 -6.02 -7.02
N TYR A 307 -13.91 -4.84 -6.57
CA TYR A 307 -13.52 -3.56 -7.16
C TYR A 307 -12.27 -3.00 -6.49
N ASN A 308 -11.60 -2.11 -7.21
CA ASN A 308 -10.52 -1.28 -6.70
C ASN A 308 -11.10 0.07 -6.22
N VAL A 309 -10.64 0.54 -5.08
CA VAL A 309 -11.04 1.82 -4.51
C VAL A 309 -9.81 2.67 -4.25
N ILE A 310 -9.86 3.93 -4.66
CA ILE A 310 -8.96 4.99 -4.20
C ILE A 310 -9.81 5.93 -3.34
N GLU A 311 -9.44 6.12 -2.09
CA GLU A 311 -10.11 6.98 -1.13
C GLU A 311 -9.19 8.13 -0.73
N HIS A 312 -9.72 9.35 -0.73
CA HIS A 312 -9.06 10.56 -0.24
C HIS A 312 -9.73 11.04 1.04
N ASP A 313 -9.13 12.00 1.75
CA ASP A 313 -9.80 12.68 2.87
C ASP A 313 -10.87 13.69 2.41
N PHE A 314 -10.89 13.98 1.11
CA PHE A 314 -11.68 15.04 0.48
C PHE A 314 -12.40 14.56 -0.78
N ALA A 315 -13.43 15.29 -1.20
CA ALA A 315 -14.20 14.92 -2.38
C ALA A 315 -13.44 15.12 -3.70
N PHE A 316 -13.73 14.24 -4.66
CA PHE A 316 -13.35 14.35 -6.07
C PHE A 316 -14.33 15.27 -6.80
N ASP A 317 -14.00 16.55 -6.89
CA ASP A 317 -14.92 17.57 -7.41
C ASP A 317 -14.52 18.09 -8.81
N ASN A 318 -13.29 17.81 -9.23
CA ASN A 318 -12.64 18.51 -10.32
C ASN A 318 -12.14 17.55 -11.42
N THR A 319 -11.06 17.95 -12.10
CA THR A 319 -10.37 17.13 -13.09
C THR A 319 -9.53 16.10 -12.36
N ILE A 320 -9.63 14.84 -12.76
CA ILE A 320 -8.92 13.75 -12.12
C ILE A 320 -7.80 13.26 -13.04
N PHE A 321 -6.57 13.29 -12.57
CA PHE A 321 -5.46 12.60 -13.20
C PHE A 321 -5.39 11.19 -12.61
N PHE A 322 -5.86 10.21 -13.37
CA PHE A 322 -5.73 8.80 -13.04
C PHE A 322 -4.42 8.28 -13.62
N TYR A 323 -3.56 7.67 -12.81
CA TYR A 323 -2.24 7.25 -13.28
C TYR A 323 -1.78 5.94 -12.68
N SER A 324 -0.83 5.32 -13.36
CA SER A 324 -0.13 4.13 -12.91
C SER A 324 1.38 4.30 -13.07
N LYS A 325 2.14 3.80 -12.10
CA LYS A 325 3.61 3.84 -12.10
C LYS A 325 4.16 2.77 -13.04
N ILE A 326 5.08 3.13 -13.94
CA ILE A 326 5.74 2.19 -14.83
C ILE A 326 7.12 1.89 -14.28
N TYR A 327 7.30 0.67 -13.78
CA TYR A 327 8.59 0.14 -13.36
C TYR A 327 9.27 -0.54 -14.55
N GLY A 328 9.84 0.25 -15.46
CA GLY A 328 10.38 -0.24 -16.73
C GLY A 328 11.66 -1.06 -16.60
N ILE A 329 12.38 -0.94 -15.47
CA ILE A 329 13.52 -1.79 -15.15
C ILE A 329 13.10 -2.76 -14.04
N SER A 330 13.32 -4.06 -14.27
CA SER A 330 13.14 -5.11 -13.28
C SER A 330 14.28 -6.12 -13.40
N LYS A 331 14.95 -6.41 -12.28
CA LYS A 331 16.06 -7.36 -12.22
C LYS A 331 16.04 -8.10 -10.88
N ASP A 332 16.28 -9.40 -10.94
CA ASP A 332 16.45 -10.21 -9.73
C ASP A 332 17.89 -10.09 -9.21
N ILE A 333 18.02 -9.94 -7.90
CA ILE A 333 19.30 -10.03 -7.20
C ILE A 333 19.26 -11.20 -6.23
N LYS A 334 20.40 -11.88 -6.07
CA LYS A 334 20.54 -13.00 -5.14
C LYS A 334 21.59 -12.64 -4.10
N VAL A 335 21.17 -12.63 -2.83
CA VAL A 335 22.01 -12.22 -1.70
C VAL A 335 22.18 -13.43 -0.78
N LYS A 336 23.41 -13.65 -0.33
CA LYS A 336 23.75 -14.75 0.59
C LYS A 336 23.51 -14.30 2.03
N ILE A 337 23.03 -15.23 2.86
CA ILE A 337 22.96 -15.08 4.33
C ILE A 337 24.01 -15.94 5.02
#